data_AF-A0A818SEH6-F1
#
_entry.id   AF-A0A818SEH6-F1
#
_cell.length_a   1.000
_cell.length_b   1.000
_cell.length_c   1.000
_cell.angle_alpha   90.00
_cell.angle_beta   90.00
_cell.angle_gamma   90.00
#
_symmetry.space_group_name_H-M   'P 1'
#
loop_
_entity.id
_entity.type
_entity.pdbx_description
1 polymer ?
#
loop_
_entity_poly.entity_id
_entity_poly.type
_entity_poly.pdbx_seq_one_letter_code
_entity_poly.pdbx_strand_id
1 'polypeptide(L)'
;MIININELIKSFMTDFWLIEKKWFITCDYYKNLTRLKVYTVPYMGKEYTDDIFLKSSQRISTSKINDMSNIRQLRLRDITLQDIISNDHFTNLQSLEIWHISDEITYNQLNRFLNISSIKNIVFPFRINSKLFYDILKYNTTQISIEIYYDDLIEILRRATSHNRHQIIIELKKIKQLNLKYRFKYRQSQGLTVKQVKKICYLFSNIEQLFITDLFESNESIPLLIRKLKHLSFLCISFHKDASIRQIDISNIRQWLIDQSRTKLNENNFICKWSEIVFHRTFYLVLHFD
;
A
#
# COMPACT_ATOMS: atom_id res chain seq x y z
N MET A 1 32.47 0.95 -21.00
CA MET A 1 32.24 2.14 -21.85
C MET A 1 31.69 3.24 -20.94
N ILE A 2 32.43 4.34 -20.76
CA ILE A 2 31.99 5.44 -19.89
C ILE A 2 30.95 6.25 -20.68
N ILE A 3 29.66 6.05 -20.39
CA ILE A 3 28.59 6.86 -20.99
C ILE A 3 28.62 8.23 -20.34
N ASN A 4 28.84 9.29 -21.14
CA ASN A 4 28.73 10.67 -20.69
C ASN A 4 27.24 11.02 -20.52
N ILE A 5 26.75 10.97 -19.27
CA ILE A 5 25.33 11.20 -18.93
C ILE A 5 24.84 12.57 -19.42
N ASN A 6 25.71 13.60 -19.41
CA ASN A 6 25.35 14.93 -19.88
C ASN A 6 25.13 14.97 -21.40
N GLU A 7 25.91 14.23 -22.17
CA GLU A 7 25.72 14.11 -23.63
C GLU A 7 24.46 13.31 -23.95
N LEU A 8 24.21 12.23 -23.21
CA LEU A 8 22.98 11.45 -23.34
C LEU A 8 21.74 12.31 -23.08
N ILE A 9 21.72 13.11 -22.01
CA ILE A 9 20.61 14.03 -21.73
C ILE A 9 20.48 15.09 -22.83
N LYS A 10 21.59 15.68 -23.30
CA LYS A 10 21.57 16.67 -24.39
C LYS A 10 20.96 16.09 -25.67
N SER A 11 21.18 14.80 -25.96
CA SER A 11 20.58 14.15 -27.13
C SER A 11 19.04 14.11 -27.11
N PHE A 12 18.44 14.29 -25.93
CA PHE A 12 16.99 14.35 -25.72
C PHE A 12 16.42 15.76 -25.65
N MET A 13 17.26 16.80 -25.73
CA MET A 13 16.85 18.22 -25.72
C MET A 13 16.59 18.78 -27.12
N THR A 14 16.06 17.95 -28.04
CA THR A 14 15.70 18.39 -29.39
C THR A 14 14.22 18.72 -29.50
N ASP A 15 13.84 19.58 -30.44
CA ASP A 15 12.44 19.95 -30.72
C ASP A 15 11.54 18.73 -30.99
N PHE A 16 12.06 17.71 -31.67
CA PHE A 16 11.34 16.45 -31.88
C PHE A 16 10.84 15.81 -30.57
N TRP A 17 11.74 15.65 -29.58
CA TRP A 17 11.38 15.05 -28.30
C TRP A 17 10.50 15.96 -27.44
N LEU A 18 10.82 17.25 -27.38
CA LEU A 18 10.18 18.19 -26.45
C LEU A 18 8.86 18.77 -26.99
N ILE A 19 8.79 19.08 -28.29
CA ILE A 19 7.65 19.76 -28.93
C ILE A 19 6.72 18.76 -29.59
N GLU A 20 7.25 17.88 -30.45
CA GLU A 20 6.41 16.95 -31.21
C GLU A 20 5.94 15.78 -30.35
N LYS A 21 6.87 15.12 -29.64
CA LYS A 21 6.53 13.97 -28.78
C LYS A 21 6.05 14.37 -27.40
N LYS A 22 6.37 15.59 -26.94
CA LYS A 22 6.11 16.06 -25.57
C LYS A 22 6.65 15.10 -24.51
N TRP A 23 7.80 14.48 -24.80
CA TRP A 23 8.44 13.52 -23.92
C TRP A 23 9.49 14.23 -23.08
N PHE A 24 9.28 14.19 -21.77
CA PHE A 24 10.28 14.65 -20.81
C PHE A 24 11.13 13.48 -20.36
N ILE A 25 12.45 13.62 -20.45
CA ILE A 25 13.37 12.54 -20.14
C ILE A 25 14.07 12.89 -18.85
N THR A 26 13.87 12.02 -17.86
CA THR A 26 14.52 12.10 -16.56
C THR A 26 15.52 10.97 -16.45
N CYS A 27 16.72 11.32 -16.00
CA CYS A 27 17.73 10.39 -15.59
C CYS A 27 17.91 10.49 -14.07
N ASP A 28 17.58 9.41 -13.37
CA ASP A 28 17.91 9.24 -11.96
C ASP A 28 19.16 8.37 -11.86
N TYR A 29 20.17 8.92 -11.20
CA TYR A 29 21.46 8.28 -11.04
C TYR A 29 21.69 7.89 -9.58
N TYR A 30 21.75 6.56 -9.30
CA TYR A 30 21.86 6.00 -7.96
C TYR A 30 23.22 5.34 -7.75
N LYS A 31 24.08 6.06 -7.06
CA LYS A 31 25.49 5.72 -7.08
C LYS A 31 25.92 4.58 -6.18
N ASN A 32 25.23 4.41 -5.05
CA ASN A 32 25.50 3.31 -4.12
C ASN A 32 24.92 1.97 -4.63
N LEU A 33 24.13 2.01 -5.70
CA LEU A 33 23.42 0.86 -6.26
C LEU A 33 23.87 0.52 -7.68
N THR A 34 24.96 1.14 -8.17
CA THR A 34 25.47 1.02 -9.56
C THR A 34 24.36 1.06 -10.62
N ARG A 35 23.33 1.88 -10.36
CA ARG A 35 22.06 1.83 -11.09
C ARG A 35 21.78 3.17 -11.76
N LEU A 36 21.61 3.11 -13.07
CA LEU A 36 21.12 4.21 -13.90
C LEU A 36 19.67 3.92 -14.28
N LYS A 37 18.76 4.83 -13.98
CA LYS A 37 17.37 4.74 -14.43
C LYS A 37 17.05 5.89 -15.36
N VAL A 38 16.80 5.58 -16.62
CA VAL A 38 16.31 6.54 -17.61
C VAL A 38 14.83 6.27 -17.82
N TYR A 39 14.00 7.31 -17.69
CA TYR A 39 12.57 7.19 -17.97
C TYR A 39 12.00 8.45 -18.61
N THR A 40 10.98 8.26 -19.44
CA THR A 40 10.22 9.33 -20.07
C THR A 40 8.95 9.66 -19.27
N VAL A 41 8.32 10.79 -19.58
CA VAL A 41 6.90 11.05 -19.28
C VAL A 41 6.19 11.34 -20.62
N PRO A 42 5.18 10.55 -21.04
CA PRO A 42 4.62 9.35 -20.40
C PRO A 42 5.63 8.20 -20.28
N TYR A 43 5.44 7.31 -19.30
CA TYR A 43 6.46 6.39 -18.79
C TYR A 43 6.90 5.30 -19.78
N MET A 44 8.14 5.41 -20.25
CA MET A 44 8.95 4.32 -20.80
C MET A 44 10.30 4.35 -20.09
N GLY A 45 10.65 3.26 -19.39
CA GLY A 45 11.86 3.19 -18.57
C GLY A 45 12.82 2.10 -19.02
N LYS A 46 14.12 2.38 -18.94
CA LYS A 46 15.19 1.37 -18.98
C LYS A 46 16.09 1.50 -17.77
N GLU A 47 16.47 0.36 -17.21
CA GLU A 47 17.39 0.24 -16.08
C GLU A 47 18.69 -0.38 -16.57
N TYR A 48 19.80 0.26 -16.25
CA TYR A 48 21.13 -0.26 -16.53
C TYR A 48 21.88 -0.44 -15.20
N THR A 49 22.42 -1.63 -15.00
CA THR A 49 23.25 -2.01 -13.85
C THR A 49 24.57 -2.50 -14.37
N ASP A 50 25.68 -1.79 -14.09
CA ASP A 50 27.06 -2.31 -14.12
C ASP A 50 28.09 -1.25 -13.66
N ASP A 51 29.21 -1.77 -13.12
CA ASP A 51 30.25 -1.15 -12.27
C ASP A 51 31.02 0.05 -12.84
N ILE A 52 30.40 1.22 -12.91
CA ILE A 52 31.15 2.46 -13.11
C ILE A 52 30.54 3.54 -12.20
N PHE A 53 31.42 4.35 -11.59
CA PHE A 53 31.22 5.72 -11.02
C PHE A 53 31.06 5.89 -9.48
N LEU A 54 31.92 6.77 -8.90
CA LEU A 54 32.10 7.09 -7.45
C LEU A 54 31.61 8.50 -6.99
N LYS A 55 30.78 8.57 -5.92
CA LYS A 55 30.08 9.71 -5.15
C LYS A 55 28.80 10.53 -5.61
N SER A 56 27.72 10.44 -4.81
CA SER A 56 26.39 11.14 -4.81
C SER A 56 25.31 10.84 -5.88
N SER A 57 24.04 10.82 -5.46
CA SER A 57 22.86 10.77 -6.34
C SER A 57 22.65 12.11 -7.06
N GLN A 58 22.23 12.05 -8.33
CA GLN A 58 21.95 13.26 -9.11
C GLN A 58 20.75 12.98 -10.03
N ARG A 59 19.79 13.91 -10.05
CA ARG A 59 18.64 13.87 -10.97
C ARG A 59 18.81 14.96 -12.01
N ILE A 60 18.74 14.58 -13.27
CA ILE A 60 18.83 15.52 -14.41
C ILE A 60 17.60 15.29 -15.28
N SER A 61 16.84 16.35 -15.57
CA SER A 61 15.61 16.29 -16.37
C SER A 61 15.62 17.35 -17.47
N THR A 62 15.04 17.03 -18.62
CA THR A 62 14.78 17.99 -19.69
C THR A 62 13.57 18.91 -19.41
N SER A 63 12.79 18.63 -18.35
CA SER A 63 11.69 19.49 -17.89
C SER A 63 12.19 20.57 -16.91
N LYS A 64 11.80 21.84 -17.08
CA LYS A 64 11.71 22.76 -15.93
C LYS A 64 10.69 22.16 -14.96
N ILE A 65 11.12 21.81 -13.76
CA ILE A 65 10.31 21.20 -12.70
C ILE A 65 9.27 22.25 -12.27
N ASN A 66 8.17 22.42 -13.00
CA ASN A 66 7.17 23.43 -12.65
C ASN A 66 5.73 22.92 -12.69
N ASP A 67 5.49 21.65 -13.03
CA ASP A 67 4.12 21.13 -13.01
C ASP A 67 4.02 19.70 -12.47
N MET A 68 4.47 19.55 -11.21
CA MET A 68 4.25 18.33 -10.42
C MET A 68 2.77 18.12 -10.04
N SER A 69 1.88 19.08 -10.38
CA SER A 69 0.44 19.06 -10.11
C SER A 69 -0.32 17.90 -10.78
N ASN A 70 0.27 17.32 -11.85
CA ASN A 70 -0.30 16.20 -12.60
C ASN A 70 0.03 14.83 -12.00
N ILE A 71 0.95 14.75 -11.03
CA ILE A 71 1.33 13.48 -10.41
C ILE A 71 0.26 13.10 -9.38
N ARG A 72 -0.54 12.08 -9.71
CA ARG A 72 -1.58 11.56 -8.81
C ARG A 72 -1.10 10.39 -7.95
N GLN A 73 -0.02 9.74 -8.33
CA GLN A 73 0.55 8.58 -7.64
C GLN A 73 2.05 8.75 -7.48
N LEU A 74 2.55 8.57 -6.26
CA LEU A 74 3.97 8.69 -5.96
C LEU A 74 4.50 7.47 -5.22
N ARG A 75 5.67 7.00 -5.63
CA ARG A 75 6.41 5.94 -4.94
C ARG A 75 7.69 6.52 -4.37
N LEU A 76 7.84 6.41 -3.05
CA LEU A 76 9.01 6.85 -2.31
C LEU A 76 9.84 5.64 -1.91
N ARG A 77 11.13 5.66 -2.29
CA ARG A 77 12.10 4.62 -1.97
C ARG A 77 13.32 5.26 -1.36
N ASP A 78 13.76 4.71 -0.23
CA ASP A 78 14.99 5.08 0.48
C ASP A 78 15.12 6.59 0.72
N ILE A 79 14.00 7.24 1.10
CA ILE A 79 13.95 8.70 1.28
C ILE A 79 14.69 9.10 2.55
N THR A 80 15.63 10.04 2.38
CA THR A 80 16.38 10.69 3.45
C THR A 80 15.83 12.09 3.75
N LEU A 81 16.25 12.67 4.88
CA LEU A 81 15.88 14.05 5.22
C LEU A 81 16.38 15.05 4.18
N GLN A 82 17.56 14.83 3.58
CA GLN A 82 18.10 15.72 2.57
C GLN A 82 17.27 15.72 1.29
N ASP A 83 16.69 14.57 0.91
CA ASP A 83 15.78 14.50 -0.23
C ASP A 83 14.52 15.35 0.00
N ILE A 84 14.00 15.37 1.23
CA ILE A 84 12.83 16.19 1.59
C ILE A 84 13.15 17.69 1.54
N ILE A 85 14.34 18.09 1.97
CA ILE A 85 14.76 19.50 2.00
C ILE A 85 15.06 20.02 0.59
N SER A 86 15.58 19.17 -0.28
CA SER A 86 16.14 19.57 -1.58
C SER A 86 15.14 19.55 -2.74
N ASN A 87 13.92 19.05 -2.53
CA ASN A 87 12.93 18.87 -3.60
C ASN A 87 11.69 19.74 -3.42
N ASP A 88 11.06 20.06 -4.54
CA ASP A 88 9.82 20.83 -4.60
C ASP A 88 8.62 20.08 -4.02
N HIS A 89 7.59 20.86 -3.66
CA HIS A 89 6.34 20.37 -3.10
C HIS A 89 5.50 19.59 -4.11
N PHE A 90 5.08 18.38 -3.75
CA PHE A 90 4.08 17.62 -4.50
C PHE A 90 2.68 18.03 -4.06
N THR A 91 1.84 18.41 -5.02
CA THR A 91 0.42 18.76 -4.81
C THR A 91 -0.48 17.77 -5.53
N ASN A 92 -1.74 17.63 -5.07
CA ASN A 92 -2.78 16.79 -5.68
C ASN A 92 -2.49 15.27 -5.72
N LEU A 93 -1.65 14.76 -4.82
CA LEU A 93 -1.40 13.33 -4.69
C LEU A 93 -2.66 12.59 -4.19
N GLN A 94 -3.07 11.57 -4.92
CA GLN A 94 -4.18 10.69 -4.53
C GLN A 94 -3.67 9.40 -3.91
N SER A 95 -2.47 8.96 -4.31
CA SER A 95 -1.86 7.72 -3.82
C SER A 95 -0.38 7.88 -3.51
N LEU A 96 0.06 7.27 -2.41
CA LEU A 96 1.44 7.27 -1.95
C LEU A 96 1.87 5.87 -1.52
N GLU A 97 3.01 5.41 -2.02
CA GLU A 97 3.63 4.15 -1.65
C GLU A 97 5.00 4.41 -1.02
N ILE A 98 5.22 3.98 0.22
CA ILE A 98 6.44 4.29 1.00
C ILE A 98 7.21 3.01 1.29
N TRP A 99 8.30 2.79 0.55
CA TRP A 99 9.12 1.58 0.71
C TRP A 99 10.06 1.69 1.90
N HIS A 100 10.88 2.74 1.95
CA HIS A 100 11.81 2.96 3.05
C HIS A 100 11.88 4.46 3.30
N ILE A 101 11.72 4.82 4.57
CA ILE A 101 11.80 6.20 5.03
C ILE A 101 12.68 6.21 6.27
N SER A 102 13.61 7.16 6.33
CA SER A 102 14.45 7.34 7.52
C SER A 102 13.57 7.58 8.76
N ASP A 103 13.92 6.97 9.89
CA ASP A 103 13.25 7.17 11.18
C ASP A 103 13.36 8.62 11.69
N GLU A 104 14.30 9.40 11.14
CA GLU A 104 14.46 10.83 11.43
C GLU A 104 13.36 11.70 10.80
N ILE A 105 12.68 11.19 9.78
CA ILE A 105 11.66 11.95 9.06
C ILE A 105 10.36 11.98 9.87
N THR A 106 10.00 13.18 10.29
CA THR A 106 8.73 13.47 10.97
C THR A 106 7.58 13.63 9.98
N TYR A 107 6.35 13.48 10.47
CA TYR A 107 5.14 13.79 9.70
C TYR A 107 5.17 15.21 9.12
N ASN A 108 5.57 16.22 9.90
CA ASN A 108 5.57 17.61 9.43
C ASN A 108 6.53 17.83 8.26
N GLN A 109 7.70 17.17 8.28
CA GLN A 109 8.66 17.22 7.17
C GLN A 109 8.08 16.54 5.93
N LEU A 110 7.51 15.33 6.10
CA LEU A 110 6.90 14.60 4.98
C LEU A 110 5.64 15.30 4.44
N ASN A 111 4.85 15.94 5.30
CA ASN A 111 3.63 16.65 4.92
C ASN A 111 3.93 17.96 4.21
N ARG A 112 5.00 18.67 4.61
CA ARG A 112 5.52 19.79 3.81
C ARG A 112 5.81 19.29 2.41
N PHE A 113 6.55 18.20 2.28
CA PHE A 113 6.94 17.67 0.97
C PHE A 113 5.77 17.19 0.08
N LEU A 114 4.72 16.57 0.65
CA LEU A 114 3.72 15.81 -0.13
C LEU A 114 2.24 16.19 0.09
N ASN A 115 1.93 17.11 1.00
CA ASN A 115 0.56 17.38 1.46
C ASN A 115 -0.23 16.09 1.78
N ILE A 116 0.32 15.28 2.68
CA ILE A 116 -0.18 13.95 3.07
C ILE A 116 -1.65 13.98 3.49
N SER A 117 -2.10 15.07 4.10
CA SER A 117 -3.47 15.20 4.61
C SER A 117 -4.55 15.03 3.53
N SER A 118 -4.19 15.21 2.26
CA SER A 118 -5.08 15.07 1.09
C SER A 118 -5.03 13.68 0.42
N ILE A 119 -4.10 12.82 0.83
CA ILE A 119 -3.83 11.53 0.18
C ILE A 119 -4.86 10.50 0.64
N LYS A 120 -5.52 9.85 -0.32
CA LYS A 120 -6.58 8.87 -0.06
C LYS A 120 -6.07 7.44 0.04
N ASN A 121 -5.01 7.09 -0.70
CA ASN A 121 -4.50 5.72 -0.78
C ASN A 121 -3.04 5.66 -0.34
N ILE A 122 -2.74 4.92 0.72
CA ILE A 122 -1.38 4.80 1.26
C ILE A 122 -0.96 3.33 1.31
N VAL A 123 0.21 3.03 0.76
CA VAL A 123 0.75 1.67 0.66
C VAL A 123 2.08 1.59 1.39
N PHE A 124 2.20 0.64 2.32
CA PHE A 124 3.39 0.35 3.11
C PHE A 124 3.94 -1.04 2.75
N PRO A 125 4.72 -1.17 1.67
CA PRO A 125 5.30 -2.44 1.24
C PRO A 125 6.43 -2.93 2.15
N PHE A 126 6.93 -2.13 3.08
CA PHE A 126 7.86 -2.55 4.11
C PHE A 126 7.47 -1.98 5.46
N ARG A 127 8.21 -2.40 6.48
CA ARG A 127 8.03 -1.96 7.86
C ARG A 127 8.10 -0.43 7.93
N ILE A 128 7.03 0.16 8.43
CA ILE A 128 6.95 1.60 8.70
C ILE A 128 7.14 1.87 10.19
N ASN A 129 7.77 3.01 10.47
CA ASN A 129 7.81 3.60 11.79
C ASN A 129 6.39 3.81 12.35
N SER A 130 6.09 3.20 13.51
CA SER A 130 4.75 3.27 14.11
C SER A 130 4.30 4.70 14.44
N LYS A 131 5.24 5.59 14.85
CA LYS A 131 4.92 6.99 15.12
C LYS A 131 4.45 7.69 13.86
N LEU A 132 5.20 7.55 12.77
CA LEU A 132 4.83 8.13 11.48
C LEU A 132 3.48 7.59 10.99
N PHE A 133 3.23 6.28 11.11
CA PHE A 133 1.93 5.68 10.78
C PHE A 133 0.78 6.36 11.54
N TYR A 134 0.91 6.53 12.86
CA TYR A 134 -0.13 7.20 13.65
C TYR A 134 -0.26 8.67 13.34
N ASP A 135 0.84 9.39 13.10
CA ASP A 135 0.78 10.80 12.73
C ASP A 135 0.07 10.97 11.37
N ILE A 136 0.33 10.09 10.40
CA ILE A 136 -0.38 10.07 9.11
C ILE A 136 -1.89 9.92 9.34
N LEU A 137 -2.32 8.97 10.17
CA LEU A 137 -3.75 8.79 10.47
C LEU A 137 -4.35 9.98 11.20
N LYS A 138 -3.63 10.52 12.18
CA LYS A 138 -4.05 11.64 13.03
C LYS A 138 -4.35 12.89 12.22
N TYR A 139 -3.44 13.25 11.33
CA TYR A 139 -3.48 14.52 10.60
C TYR A 139 -4.12 14.44 9.21
N ASN A 140 -4.42 13.23 8.73
CA ASN A 140 -5.24 13.07 7.54
C ASN A 140 -6.71 13.34 7.88
N THR A 141 -7.32 14.21 7.09
CA THR A 141 -8.70 14.70 7.27
C THR A 141 -9.71 13.93 6.41
N THR A 142 -9.22 13.08 5.52
CA THR A 142 -10.03 12.31 4.58
C THR A 142 -10.13 10.84 5.00
N GLN A 143 -11.07 10.12 4.39
CA GLN A 143 -11.12 8.67 4.49
C GLN A 143 -9.92 8.06 3.77
N ILE A 144 -9.28 7.07 4.39
CA ILE A 144 -8.01 6.50 3.90
C ILE A 144 -8.20 5.03 3.53
N SER A 145 -7.57 4.64 2.43
CA SER A 145 -7.28 3.26 2.06
C SER A 145 -5.83 2.95 2.43
N ILE A 146 -5.61 1.88 3.19
CA ILE A 146 -4.28 1.45 3.62
C ILE A 146 -4.00 0.05 3.09
N GLU A 147 -2.82 -0.11 2.48
CA GLU A 147 -2.23 -1.41 2.23
C GLU A 147 -1.00 -1.59 3.13
N ILE A 148 -0.97 -2.67 3.90
CA ILE A 148 0.10 -2.95 4.86
C ILE A 148 0.27 -4.46 5.06
N TYR A 149 1.48 -4.89 5.41
CA TYR A 149 1.69 -6.25 5.86
C TYR A 149 1.13 -6.47 7.26
N TYR A 150 0.50 -7.61 7.46
CA TYR A 150 -0.16 -7.95 8.71
C TYR A 150 0.79 -7.90 9.93
N ASP A 151 1.99 -8.48 9.81
CA ASP A 151 2.96 -8.50 10.91
C ASP A 151 3.39 -7.09 11.33
N ASP A 152 3.59 -6.20 10.35
CA ASP A 152 3.92 -4.80 10.61
C ASP A 152 2.75 -4.11 11.31
N LEU A 153 1.52 -4.34 10.85
CA LEU A 153 0.33 -3.77 11.48
C LEU A 153 0.19 -4.21 12.94
N ILE A 154 0.35 -5.51 13.24
CA ILE A 154 0.29 -6.01 14.61
C ILE A 154 1.38 -5.40 15.47
N GLU A 155 2.59 -5.27 14.94
CA GLU A 155 3.68 -4.64 15.67
C GLU A 155 3.37 -3.18 15.99
N ILE A 156 2.92 -2.41 15.00
CA ILE A 156 2.50 -1.01 15.15
C ILE A 156 1.45 -0.90 16.25
N LEU A 157 0.44 -1.78 16.22
CA LEU A 157 -0.64 -1.83 17.21
C LEU A 157 -0.17 -2.27 18.61
N ARG A 158 0.83 -3.14 18.71
CA ARG A 158 1.43 -3.56 20.00
C ARG A 158 2.23 -2.44 20.63
N ARG A 159 2.91 -1.62 19.84
CA ARG A 159 3.67 -0.46 20.34
C ARG A 159 2.75 0.68 20.79
N ALA A 160 1.55 0.76 20.22
CA ALA A 160 0.51 1.73 20.57
C ALA A 160 -0.13 1.54 21.95
N THR A 161 -0.04 0.35 22.55
CA THR A 161 -0.93 -0.02 23.66
C THR A 161 -0.55 0.51 25.05
N SER A 162 0.56 1.23 25.22
CA SER A 162 0.98 1.68 26.57
C SER A 162 0.46 3.08 26.94
N HIS A 163 0.31 4.01 25.98
CA HIS A 163 -0.25 5.35 26.21
C HIS A 163 -1.07 5.74 24.98
N ASN A 164 -2.31 6.23 25.18
CA ASN A 164 -3.18 6.77 24.11
C ASN A 164 -4.01 5.77 23.26
N ARG A 165 -4.30 4.58 23.80
CA ARG A 165 -5.10 3.55 23.11
C ARG A 165 -6.43 4.04 22.55
N HIS A 166 -7.16 4.89 23.30
CA HIS A 166 -8.45 5.41 22.86
C HIS A 166 -8.31 6.31 21.62
N GLN A 167 -7.35 7.23 21.63
CA GLN A 167 -7.09 8.10 20.47
C GLN A 167 -6.71 7.29 19.24
N ILE A 168 -5.81 6.30 19.38
CA ILE A 168 -5.40 5.45 18.26
C ILE A 168 -6.60 4.71 17.65
N ILE A 169 -7.52 4.21 18.46
CA ILE A 169 -8.76 3.58 17.96
C ILE A 169 -9.62 4.58 17.20
N ILE A 170 -9.74 5.83 17.68
CA ILE A 170 -10.45 6.89 16.95
C ILE A 170 -9.79 7.14 15.58
N GLU A 171 -8.46 7.21 15.52
CA GLU A 171 -7.76 7.43 14.25
C GLU A 171 -7.89 6.24 13.29
N LEU A 172 -7.84 5.01 13.79
CA LEU A 172 -8.01 3.80 12.97
C LEU A 172 -9.41 3.71 12.34
N LYS A 173 -10.43 4.31 12.96
CA LYS A 173 -11.79 4.38 12.39
C LYS A 173 -11.88 5.24 11.13
N LYS A 174 -10.87 6.04 10.79
CA LYS A 174 -10.77 6.78 9.51
C LYS A 174 -10.45 5.87 8.32
N ILE A 175 -9.95 4.66 8.58
CA ILE A 175 -9.60 3.69 7.54
C ILE A 175 -10.89 3.03 7.06
N LYS A 176 -11.23 3.29 5.80
CA LYS A 176 -12.41 2.70 5.15
C LYS A 176 -12.07 1.50 4.30
N GLN A 177 -10.86 1.47 3.77
CA GLN A 177 -10.35 0.33 3.02
C GLN A 177 -9.04 -0.15 3.64
N LEU A 178 -8.95 -1.45 3.90
CA LEU A 178 -7.74 -2.08 4.42
C LEU A 178 -7.36 -3.26 3.54
N ASN A 179 -6.13 -3.25 3.04
CA ASN A 179 -5.51 -4.35 2.32
C ASN A 179 -4.40 -4.95 3.17
N LEU A 180 -4.68 -6.13 3.74
CA LEU A 180 -3.75 -6.89 4.55
C LEU A 180 -3.01 -7.91 3.71
N LYS A 181 -1.71 -7.67 3.55
CA LYS A 181 -0.80 -8.59 2.88
C LYS A 181 -0.05 -9.47 3.86
N TYR A 182 0.34 -10.64 3.39
CA TYR A 182 1.18 -11.56 4.13
C TYR A 182 2.58 -11.67 3.52
N ARG A 183 3.62 -11.71 4.37
CA ARG A 183 4.99 -11.93 3.89
C ARG A 183 5.25 -13.43 3.79
N PHE A 184 5.32 -13.96 2.57
CA PHE A 184 5.67 -15.36 2.28
C PHE A 184 7.08 -15.81 2.75
N LYS A 185 7.88 -14.92 3.36
CA LYS A 185 9.31 -15.17 3.59
C LYS A 185 9.62 -16.21 4.67
N TYR A 186 8.66 -16.68 5.45
CA TYR A 186 8.88 -17.72 6.45
C TYR A 186 7.87 -18.86 6.30
N ARG A 187 8.34 -20.02 5.82
CA ARG A 187 7.55 -21.25 5.59
C ARG A 187 6.87 -21.87 6.83
N GLN A 188 6.83 -21.17 7.96
CA GLN A 188 6.23 -21.64 9.22
C GLN A 188 5.16 -20.69 9.77
N SER A 189 4.84 -19.62 9.05
CA SER A 189 3.96 -18.60 9.59
C SER A 189 2.51 -19.12 9.58
N GLN A 190 2.03 -19.37 10.80
CA GLN A 190 0.64 -19.60 11.18
C GLN A 190 -0.22 -18.45 10.63
N GLY A 191 -1.32 -18.77 9.94
CA GLY A 191 -2.26 -17.75 9.45
C GLY A 191 -2.88 -16.92 10.59
N LEU A 192 -3.89 -16.10 10.31
CA LEU A 192 -4.62 -15.39 11.38
C LEU A 192 -5.38 -16.38 12.24
N THR A 193 -4.97 -16.43 13.50
CA THR A 193 -5.74 -17.02 14.60
C THR A 193 -7.07 -16.27 14.75
N VAL A 194 -8.08 -16.96 15.28
CA VAL A 194 -9.37 -16.33 15.64
C VAL A 194 -9.18 -15.14 16.60
N LYS A 195 -8.19 -15.19 17.51
CA LYS A 195 -7.87 -14.09 18.43
C LYS A 195 -7.40 -12.83 17.70
N GLN A 196 -6.59 -13.00 16.66
CA GLN A 196 -6.10 -11.90 15.83
C GLN A 196 -7.21 -11.30 14.98
N VAL A 197 -8.08 -12.13 14.40
CA VAL A 197 -9.27 -11.68 13.68
C VAL A 197 -10.18 -10.84 14.58
N LYS A 198 -10.45 -11.30 15.82
CA LYS A 198 -11.21 -10.50 16.81
C LYS A 198 -10.59 -9.13 17.05
N LYS A 199 -9.24 -9.06 17.10
CA LYS A 199 -8.52 -7.79 17.28
C LYS A 199 -8.67 -6.87 16.08
N ILE A 200 -8.60 -7.40 14.86
CA ILE A 200 -8.86 -6.64 13.62
C ILE A 200 -10.29 -6.08 13.65
N CYS A 201 -11.29 -6.92 13.91
CA CYS A 201 -12.69 -6.45 13.97
C CYS A 201 -12.91 -5.34 14.99
N TYR A 202 -12.24 -5.43 16.15
CA TYR A 202 -12.34 -4.42 17.20
C TYR A 202 -11.68 -3.10 16.81
N LEU A 203 -10.48 -3.15 16.22
CA LEU A 203 -9.70 -1.95 15.89
C LEU A 203 -10.21 -1.22 14.66
N PHE A 204 -10.78 -1.97 13.71
CA PHE A 204 -11.19 -1.46 12.42
C PHE A 204 -12.71 -1.62 12.21
N SER A 205 -13.48 -1.25 13.23
CA SER A 205 -14.94 -1.43 13.24
C SER A 205 -15.67 -0.73 12.09
N ASN A 206 -15.07 0.30 11.49
CA ASN A 206 -15.67 1.17 10.48
C ASN A 206 -15.19 0.88 9.05
N ILE A 207 -14.46 -0.21 8.84
CA ILE A 207 -14.03 -0.64 7.50
C ILE A 207 -15.25 -0.95 6.65
N GLU A 208 -15.20 -0.48 5.41
CA GLU A 208 -16.14 -0.77 4.34
C GLU A 208 -15.58 -1.80 3.38
N GLN A 209 -14.27 -1.76 3.11
CA GLN A 209 -13.63 -2.68 2.18
C GLN A 209 -12.42 -3.37 2.81
N LEU A 210 -12.42 -4.70 2.81
CA LEU A 210 -11.34 -5.50 3.38
C LEU A 210 -10.77 -6.44 2.33
N PHE A 211 -9.47 -6.35 2.10
CA PHE A 211 -8.71 -7.22 1.22
C PHE A 211 -7.71 -8.00 2.06
N ILE A 212 -7.69 -9.32 1.94
CA ILE A 212 -6.85 -10.20 2.74
C ILE A 212 -6.20 -11.24 1.83
N THR A 213 -4.88 -11.41 1.94
CA THR A 213 -4.14 -12.42 1.17
C THR A 213 -3.54 -13.47 2.09
N ASP A 214 -3.97 -14.74 1.97
CA ASP A 214 -3.34 -15.94 2.56
C ASP A 214 -3.21 -15.99 4.09
N LEU A 215 -4.30 -15.68 4.78
CA LEU A 215 -4.22 -15.24 6.17
C LEU A 215 -5.18 -15.94 7.14
N PHE A 216 -5.73 -17.14 6.95
CA PHE A 216 -6.53 -17.73 8.06
C PHE A 216 -6.11 -19.14 8.45
N GLU A 217 -6.15 -19.42 9.74
CA GLU A 217 -5.91 -20.78 10.28
C GLU A 217 -7.18 -21.59 10.45
N SER A 218 -8.34 -20.93 10.44
CA SER A 218 -9.63 -21.52 10.81
C SER A 218 -10.74 -21.04 9.89
N ASN A 219 -11.67 -21.95 9.58
CA ASN A 219 -12.91 -21.66 8.85
C ASN A 219 -13.82 -20.68 9.60
N GLU A 220 -13.65 -20.51 10.92
CA GLU A 220 -14.45 -19.57 11.72
C GLU A 220 -14.07 -18.10 11.51
N SER A 221 -12.87 -17.84 11.00
CA SER A 221 -12.33 -16.48 10.87
C SER A 221 -13.14 -15.60 9.91
N ILE A 222 -13.59 -16.18 8.79
CA ILE A 222 -14.36 -15.45 7.76
C ILE A 222 -15.79 -15.15 8.25
N PRO A 223 -16.56 -16.12 8.77
CA PRO A 223 -17.83 -15.85 9.46
C PRO A 223 -17.71 -14.79 10.55
N LEU A 224 -16.63 -14.80 11.32
CA LEU A 224 -16.40 -13.82 12.37
C LEU A 224 -16.19 -12.40 11.83
N LEU A 225 -15.40 -12.23 10.76
CA LEU A 225 -15.22 -10.94 10.08
C LEU A 225 -16.57 -10.38 9.64
N ILE A 226 -17.34 -11.19 8.91
CA ILE A 226 -18.63 -10.81 8.34
C ILE A 226 -19.62 -10.40 9.45
N ARG A 227 -19.69 -11.16 10.55
CA ARG A 227 -20.60 -10.84 11.66
C ARG A 227 -20.21 -9.61 12.46
N LYS A 228 -18.92 -9.27 12.54
CA LYS A 228 -18.41 -8.22 13.45
C LYS A 228 -18.18 -6.89 12.74
N LEU A 229 -17.90 -6.89 11.44
CA LEU A 229 -17.66 -5.68 10.66
C LEU A 229 -18.97 -5.19 10.03
N LYS A 230 -19.76 -4.44 10.81
CA LYS A 230 -21.12 -4.00 10.40
C LYS A 230 -21.16 -3.06 9.19
N HIS A 231 -20.05 -2.38 8.90
CA HIS A 231 -19.95 -1.43 7.78
C HIS A 231 -19.36 -2.05 6.52
N LEU A 232 -18.99 -3.34 6.55
CA LEU A 232 -18.32 -4.01 5.46
C LEU A 232 -19.26 -4.14 4.26
N SER A 233 -18.96 -3.44 3.17
CA SER A 233 -19.63 -3.53 1.87
C SER A 233 -18.87 -4.43 0.89
N PHE A 234 -17.57 -4.68 1.14
CA PHE A 234 -16.74 -5.51 0.28
C PHE A 234 -15.69 -6.31 1.06
N LEU A 235 -15.62 -7.61 0.80
CA LEU A 235 -14.57 -8.50 1.32
C LEU A 235 -13.96 -9.31 0.17
N CYS A 236 -12.66 -9.16 -0.03
CA CYS A 236 -11.90 -9.98 -0.97
C CYS A 236 -10.82 -10.76 -0.21
N ILE A 237 -10.83 -12.08 -0.36
CA ILE A 237 -9.86 -12.96 0.25
C ILE A 237 -9.19 -13.76 -0.84
N SER A 238 -7.87 -13.62 -0.99
CA SER A 238 -7.08 -14.41 -1.93
C SER A 238 -6.34 -15.53 -1.22
N PHE A 239 -6.31 -16.71 -1.83
CA PHE A 239 -5.64 -17.91 -1.35
C PHE A 239 -4.73 -18.46 -2.45
N HIS A 240 -3.47 -18.75 -2.14
CA HIS A 240 -2.53 -19.42 -3.02
C HIS A 240 -2.71 -20.93 -2.96
N LYS A 241 -2.94 -21.53 -4.13
CA LYS A 241 -3.20 -22.96 -4.32
C LYS A 241 -2.05 -23.86 -3.86
N ASP A 242 -0.82 -23.33 -3.87
CA ASP A 242 0.40 -24.07 -3.51
C ASP A 242 0.75 -23.96 -2.01
N ALA A 243 0.02 -23.18 -1.22
CA ALA A 243 0.23 -23.11 0.23
C ALA A 243 -0.31 -24.39 0.87
N SER A 244 0.58 -25.36 1.09
CA SER A 244 0.34 -26.65 1.74
C SER A 244 -0.10 -26.56 3.21
N ILE A 245 -0.55 -25.39 3.68
CA ILE A 245 -0.83 -25.08 5.07
C ILE A 245 -2.34 -24.87 5.20
N ARG A 246 -3.03 -25.91 5.68
CA ARG A 246 -4.40 -25.89 6.23
C ARG A 246 -5.41 -25.21 5.29
N GLN A 247 -5.85 -25.99 4.31
CA GLN A 247 -6.97 -25.61 3.44
C GLN A 247 -8.16 -25.22 4.30
N ILE A 248 -8.39 -23.92 4.43
CA ILE A 248 -9.71 -23.41 4.75
C ILE A 248 -10.65 -24.08 3.76
N ASP A 249 -11.60 -24.84 4.28
CA ASP A 249 -12.53 -25.56 3.45
C ASP A 249 -13.54 -24.55 2.92
N ILE A 250 -13.27 -24.09 1.70
CA ILE A 250 -14.12 -23.15 0.97
C ILE A 250 -15.57 -23.68 0.91
N SER A 251 -15.75 -25.00 0.86
CA SER A 251 -17.07 -25.64 0.89
C SER A 251 -17.81 -25.35 2.19
N ASN A 252 -17.12 -25.37 3.33
CA ASN A 252 -17.73 -25.03 4.63
C ASN A 252 -18.12 -23.55 4.70
N ILE A 253 -17.29 -22.65 4.17
CA ILE A 253 -17.63 -21.22 4.10
C ILE A 253 -18.83 -21.00 3.19
N ARG A 254 -18.84 -21.67 2.04
CA ARG A 254 -19.94 -21.61 1.07
C ARG A 254 -21.24 -22.12 1.69
N GLN A 255 -21.20 -23.26 2.36
CA GLN A 255 -22.37 -23.81 3.04
C GLN A 255 -22.86 -22.85 4.13
N TRP A 256 -21.94 -22.31 4.94
CA TRP A 256 -22.28 -21.30 5.94
C TRP A 256 -22.96 -20.07 5.32
N LEU A 257 -22.44 -19.53 4.20
CA LEU A 257 -23.06 -18.40 3.50
C LEU A 257 -24.47 -18.73 2.99
N ILE A 258 -24.67 -19.92 2.42
CA ILE A 258 -25.99 -20.41 1.98
C ILE A 258 -26.95 -20.49 3.17
N ASP A 259 -26.50 -21.07 4.29
CA ASP A 259 -27.31 -21.20 5.49
C ASP A 259 -27.68 -19.82 6.07
N GLN A 260 -26.77 -18.85 6.06
CA GLN A 260 -27.06 -17.47 6.50
C GLN A 260 -28.04 -16.75 5.57
N SER A 261 -27.95 -16.95 4.24
CA SER A 261 -28.93 -16.36 3.30
C SER A 261 -30.34 -16.91 3.50
N ARG A 262 -30.46 -18.18 3.90
CA ARG A 262 -31.75 -18.85 4.16
C ARG A 262 -32.33 -18.47 5.51
N THR A 263 -31.48 -18.24 6.51
CA THR A 263 -31.92 -18.02 7.90
C THR A 263 -32.34 -16.59 8.21
N LYS A 264 -32.34 -15.66 7.24
CA LYS A 264 -32.59 -14.22 7.45
C LYS A 264 -31.85 -13.74 8.71
N LEU A 265 -30.57 -13.36 8.56
CA LEU A 265 -29.94 -12.47 9.52
C LEU A 265 -30.85 -11.25 9.70
N ASN A 266 -31.62 -11.25 10.79
CA ASN A 266 -32.90 -10.55 10.93
C ASN A 266 -32.76 -9.05 11.17
N GLU A 267 -31.61 -8.42 10.89
CA GLU A 267 -31.40 -7.00 11.21
C GLU A 267 -30.60 -6.21 10.18
N ASN A 268 -29.98 -6.84 9.16
CA ASN A 268 -29.30 -6.13 8.09
C ASN A 268 -29.55 -6.87 6.77
N ASN A 269 -29.88 -6.16 5.69
CA ASN A 269 -30.14 -6.68 4.35
C ASN A 269 -28.91 -7.39 3.77
N PHE A 270 -28.61 -8.60 4.25
CA PHE A 270 -27.45 -9.36 3.85
C PHE A 270 -27.67 -9.97 2.45
N ILE A 271 -27.52 -9.16 1.41
CA ILE A 271 -27.41 -9.63 0.04
C ILE A 271 -25.93 -9.84 -0.22
N CYS A 272 -25.48 -11.08 -0.06
CA CYS A 272 -24.09 -11.45 -0.33
C CYS A 272 -23.96 -11.95 -1.76
N LYS A 273 -23.38 -11.15 -2.66
CA LYS A 273 -22.94 -11.65 -3.97
C LYS A 273 -21.56 -12.24 -3.83
N TRP A 274 -21.49 -13.55 -4.03
CA TRP A 274 -20.25 -14.30 -3.98
C TRP A 274 -19.74 -14.57 -5.40
N SER A 275 -18.44 -14.41 -5.60
CA SER A 275 -17.78 -14.89 -6.82
C SER A 275 -16.47 -15.57 -6.48
N GLU A 276 -16.25 -16.71 -7.15
CA GLU A 276 -15.00 -17.44 -7.12
C GLU A 276 -14.24 -17.10 -8.40
N ILE A 277 -13.08 -16.49 -8.26
CA ILE A 277 -12.20 -16.19 -9.39
C ILE A 277 -10.95 -17.02 -9.19
N VAL A 278 -10.65 -17.89 -10.15
CA VAL A 278 -9.36 -18.59 -10.21
C VAL A 278 -8.52 -17.86 -11.24
N PHE A 279 -7.48 -17.17 -10.78
CA PHE A 279 -6.52 -16.50 -11.64
C PHE A 279 -5.14 -17.11 -11.40
N HIS A 280 -4.61 -17.81 -12.41
CA HIS A 280 -3.41 -18.64 -12.31
C HIS A 280 -3.47 -19.69 -11.18
N ARG A 281 -2.74 -19.44 -10.09
CA ARG A 281 -2.64 -20.30 -8.89
C ARG A 281 -3.24 -19.63 -7.66
N THR A 282 -4.06 -18.60 -7.85
CA THR A 282 -4.71 -17.86 -6.77
C THR A 282 -6.22 -17.98 -6.91
N PHE A 283 -6.86 -18.39 -5.82
CA PHE A 283 -8.31 -18.40 -5.67
C PHE A 283 -8.73 -17.12 -4.95
N TYR A 284 -9.76 -16.44 -5.44
CA TYR A 284 -10.33 -15.26 -4.79
C TYR A 284 -11.76 -15.56 -4.37
N LEU A 285 -12.04 -15.38 -3.08
CA LEU A 285 -13.39 -15.27 -2.54
C LEU A 285 -13.75 -13.80 -2.46
N VAL A 286 -14.68 -13.36 -3.32
CA VAL A 286 -15.16 -11.97 -3.33
C VAL A 286 -16.60 -11.94 -2.86
N LEU A 287 -16.86 -11.19 -1.79
CA LEU A 287 -18.17 -10.98 -1.20
C LEU A 287 -18.53 -9.49 -1.27
N HIS A 288 -19.68 -9.18 -1.86
CA HIS A 288 -20.29 -7.85 -1.80
C HIS A 288 -21.47 -7.88 -0.84
N PHE A 289 -21.65 -6.83 -0.04
CA PHE A 289 -22.77 -6.67 0.87
C PHE A 289 -23.51 -5.37 0.52
N ASP A 290 -24.83 -5.45 0.39
CA ASP A 290 -25.73 -4.31 0.16
C ASP A 290 -26.12 -3.59 1.46
#